data_AF-A0A426Y338-F1
#
_entry.id   AF-A0A426Y338-F1
#
_cell.length_a   1.000
_cell.length_b   1.000
_cell.length_c   1.000
_cell.angle_alpha   90.00
_cell.angle_beta   90.00
_cell.angle_gamma   90.00
#
_symmetry.space_group_name_H-M   'P 1'
#
loop_
_entity.id
_entity.type
_entity.pdbx_description
1 polymer ?
#
loop_
_entity_poly.entity_id
_entity_poly.type
_entity_poly.pdbx_seq_one_letter_code
_entity_poly.pdbx_strand_id
1 'polypeptide(L)'
;MGESPFNLAFRTEADLPPEVVFPTSRVEHFNPGASETSLRENLDLVKELRTEAHLWSLHYRMAIARLYNRKVRPWLVNDNDLVLRKAMVSDLKHSHDMLALRWEGPYVSSGPSEMGLTP
;
A
#
# COMPACT_ATOMS: atom_id res chain seq x y z
N MET A 1 -17.56 43.18 -26.13
CA MET A 1 -17.88 43.11 -24.69
C MET A 1 -18.62 41.80 -24.47
N GLY A 2 -17.94 40.80 -23.91
CA GLY A 2 -18.47 39.44 -23.75
C GLY A 2 -19.19 39.29 -22.41
N GLU A 3 -20.39 38.75 -22.42
CA GLU A 3 -21.17 38.48 -21.22
C GLU A 3 -20.51 37.35 -20.42
N SER A 4 -20.50 37.47 -19.09
CA SER A 4 -19.97 36.43 -18.20
C SER A 4 -20.76 35.13 -18.38
N PRO A 5 -20.12 33.95 -18.47
CA PRO A 5 -20.78 32.65 -18.65
C PRO A 5 -21.91 32.39 -17.63
N PHE A 6 -21.82 32.97 -16.44
CA PHE A 6 -22.85 32.90 -15.40
C PHE A 6 -24.18 33.56 -15.83
N ASN A 7 -24.12 34.76 -16.43
CA ASN A 7 -25.33 35.49 -16.86
C ASN A 7 -26.00 34.83 -18.07
N LEU A 8 -25.22 34.14 -18.91
CA LEU A 8 -25.72 33.34 -20.02
C LEU A 8 -26.48 32.09 -19.55
N ALA A 9 -26.02 31.46 -18.46
CA ALA A 9 -26.66 30.27 -17.90
C ALA A 9 -27.89 30.60 -17.02
N PHE A 10 -27.88 31.74 -16.33
CA PHE A 10 -28.87 32.11 -15.30
C PHE A 10 -29.64 33.39 -15.65
N ARG A 11 -29.95 33.58 -16.94
CA ARG A 11 -30.66 34.74 -17.53
C ARG A 11 -31.69 35.38 -16.58
N THR A 12 -31.32 36.51 -15.97
CA THR A 12 -32.14 37.57 -15.33
C THR A 12 -33.26 37.20 -14.34
N GLU A 13 -33.54 35.94 -14.11
CA GLU A 13 -34.41 35.40 -13.05
C GLU A 13 -33.60 34.37 -12.28
N ALA A 14 -32.54 34.83 -11.61
CA ALA A 14 -31.92 34.05 -10.56
C ALA A 14 -32.83 34.17 -9.33
N ASP A 15 -33.77 33.23 -9.21
CA ASP A 15 -34.59 33.09 -8.01
C ASP A 15 -33.66 32.95 -6.81
N LEU A 16 -33.67 33.95 -5.95
CA LEU A 16 -32.81 33.98 -4.77
C LEU A 16 -33.15 32.74 -3.93
N PRO A 17 -32.16 31.90 -3.58
CA PRO A 17 -32.41 30.73 -2.76
C PRO A 17 -33.11 31.16 -1.46
N PRO A 18 -34.16 30.45 -1.02
CA PRO A 18 -34.92 30.83 0.18
C PRO A 18 -34.03 30.88 1.43
N GLU A 19 -32.88 30.20 1.43
CA GLU A 19 -31.88 30.25 2.51
C GLU A 19 -31.22 31.64 2.68
N VAL A 20 -31.25 32.48 1.64
CA VAL A 20 -30.78 33.87 1.69
C VAL A 20 -31.84 34.80 2.28
N VAL A 21 -33.12 34.49 2.06
CA VAL A 21 -34.26 35.26 2.58
C VAL A 21 -34.61 34.83 4.01
N PHE A 22 -34.50 33.54 4.29
CA PHE A 22 -34.77 32.91 5.57
C PHE A 22 -33.54 32.10 5.98
N PRO A 23 -32.72 32.62 6.92
CA PRO A 23 -31.55 31.87 7.36
C PRO A 23 -32.01 30.53 7.94
N THR A 24 -31.47 29.44 7.41
CA THR A 24 -31.74 28.11 7.95
C THR A 24 -31.10 28.00 9.34
N SER A 25 -31.61 27.10 10.19
CA SER A 25 -31.02 26.84 11.52
C SER A 25 -29.50 26.58 11.45
N ARG A 26 -29.00 25.99 10.35
CA ARG A 26 -27.56 25.79 10.09
C ARG A 26 -26.78 27.09 9.93
N VAL A 27 -27.38 28.12 9.32
CA VAL A 27 -26.80 29.45 9.13
C VAL A 27 -26.88 30.26 10.42
N GLU A 28 -28.02 30.20 11.12
CA GLU A 28 -28.22 30.93 12.38
C GLU A 28 -27.27 30.45 13.49
N HIS A 29 -27.01 29.14 13.56
CA HIS A 29 -26.13 28.53 14.55
C HIS A 29 -24.72 28.26 14.01
N PHE A 30 -24.36 28.84 12.87
CA PHE A 30 -23.03 28.67 12.28
C PHE A 30 -21.98 29.31 13.18
N ASN A 31 -21.24 28.48 13.91
CA ASN A 31 -20.11 28.92 14.71
C ASN A 31 -18.80 28.50 14.00
N PRO A 32 -18.12 29.42 13.30
CA PRO A 32 -16.90 29.11 12.58
C PRO A 32 -15.78 28.64 13.51
N GLY A 33 -15.71 29.16 14.74
CA GLY A 33 -14.71 28.75 15.73
C GLY A 33 -14.92 27.31 16.22
N ALA A 34 -16.16 26.93 16.52
CA ALA A 34 -16.48 25.56 16.92
C ALA A 34 -16.29 24.56 15.77
N SER A 35 -16.59 24.96 14.53
CA SER A 35 -16.36 24.12 13.35
C SER A 35 -14.86 23.90 13.09
N GLU A 36 -14.03 24.93 13.27
CA GLU A 36 -12.59 24.83 13.09
C GLU A 36 -11.95 23.94 14.16
N THR A 37 -12.35 24.07 15.43
CA THR A 37 -11.86 23.21 16.50
C THR A 37 -12.24 21.75 16.28
N SER A 38 -13.50 21.48 15.92
CA SER A 38 -13.94 20.11 15.60
C SER A 38 -13.24 19.54 14.38
N LEU A 39 -12.91 20.37 13.38
CA LEU A 39 -12.12 19.93 12.23
C LEU A 39 -10.70 19.54 12.63
N ARG A 40 -10.05 20.33 13.50
CA ARG A 40 -8.70 20.04 14.02
C ARG A 40 -8.67 18.74 14.82
N GLU A 41 -9.62 18.55 15.74
CA GLU A 41 -9.75 17.33 16.55
C GLU A 41 -9.93 16.08 15.67
N ASN A 42 -10.78 16.17 14.64
CA ASN A 42 -10.97 15.06 13.70
C ASN A 42 -9.69 14.72 12.93
N LEU A 43 -8.92 15.74 12.51
CA LEU A 43 -7.65 15.51 11.82
C LEU A 43 -6.61 14.85 12.74
N ASP A 44 -6.55 15.24 14.00
CA ASP A 44 -5.62 14.64 14.96
C ASP A 44 -5.99 13.21 15.28
N LEU A 45 -7.29 12.90 15.48
CA LEU A 45 -7.78 11.54 15.63
C LEU A 45 -7.39 10.65 14.43
N VAL A 46 -7.56 11.15 13.21
CA VAL A 46 -7.19 10.39 12.00
C VAL A 46 -5.68 10.14 11.94
N LYS A 47 -4.85 11.12 12.35
CA LYS A 47 -3.39 10.92 12.41
C LYS A 47 -3.04 9.87 13.45
N GLU A 48 -3.61 9.93 14.65
CA GLU A 48 -3.37 8.96 15.72
C GLU A 48 -3.72 7.53 15.28
N LEU A 49 -4.92 7.35 14.72
CA LEU A 49 -5.35 6.06 14.18
C LEU A 49 -4.42 5.54 13.08
N ARG A 50 -3.93 6.42 12.20
CA ARG A 50 -2.93 6.03 11.19
C ARG A 50 -1.61 5.61 11.83
N THR A 51 -1.11 6.35 12.81
CA THR A 51 0.15 6.00 13.49
C THR A 51 0.05 4.66 14.23
N GLU A 52 -1.08 4.41 14.88
CA GLU A 52 -1.35 3.15 15.55
C GLU A 52 -1.45 2.00 14.54
N ALA A 53 -2.21 2.16 13.45
CA ALA A 53 -2.29 1.16 12.38
C ALA A 53 -0.92 0.88 11.76
N HIS A 54 -0.08 1.90 11.58
CA HIS A 54 1.29 1.74 11.11
C HIS A 54 2.14 0.92 12.10
N LEU A 55 2.04 1.19 13.40
CA LEU A 55 2.74 0.42 14.43
C LEU A 55 2.34 -1.05 14.40
N TRP A 56 1.03 -1.34 14.38
CA TRP A 56 0.52 -2.70 14.26
C TRP A 56 1.02 -3.38 12.97
N SER A 57 0.99 -2.68 11.84
CA SER A 57 1.47 -3.23 10.56
C SER A 57 2.96 -3.61 10.61
N LEU A 58 3.79 -2.81 11.27
CA LEU A 58 5.22 -3.09 11.45
C LEU A 58 5.42 -4.28 12.38
N HIS A 59 4.69 -4.31 13.49
CA HIS A 59 4.72 -5.41 14.44
C HIS A 59 4.37 -6.75 13.76
N TYR A 60 3.28 -6.79 13.00
CA TYR A 60 2.87 -7.99 12.26
C TYR A 60 3.91 -8.40 11.22
N ARG A 61 4.44 -7.45 10.42
CA ARG A 61 5.50 -7.75 9.44
C ARG A 61 6.73 -8.35 10.10
N MET A 62 7.18 -7.79 11.21
CA MET A 62 8.33 -8.31 11.96
C MET A 62 8.04 -9.70 12.55
N ALA A 63 6.85 -9.93 13.09
CA ALA A 63 6.46 -11.23 13.63
C ALA A 63 6.45 -12.31 12.54
N ILE A 64 5.89 -12.00 11.37
CA ILE A 64 5.86 -12.89 10.20
C ILE A 64 7.29 -13.17 9.72
N ALA A 65 8.13 -12.14 9.57
CA ALA A 65 9.52 -12.30 9.15
C ALA A 65 10.30 -13.19 10.13
N ARG A 66 10.13 -13.01 11.44
CA ARG A 66 10.75 -13.87 12.47
C ARG A 66 10.30 -15.32 12.36
N LEU A 67 8.99 -15.55 12.16
CA LEU A 67 8.45 -16.90 12.01
C LEU A 67 9.01 -17.59 10.76
N TYR A 68 9.10 -16.87 9.64
CA TYR A 68 9.67 -17.38 8.40
C TYR A 68 11.16 -17.66 8.54
N ASN A 69 11.94 -16.69 9.03
CA ASN A 69 13.39 -16.82 9.21
C ASN A 69 13.77 -17.89 10.24
N ARG A 70 12.90 -18.20 11.21
CA ARG A 70 13.12 -19.35 12.12
C ARG A 70 13.06 -20.70 11.39
N LYS A 71 12.22 -20.81 10.35
CA LYS A 71 12.06 -22.05 9.57
C LYS A 71 13.09 -22.15 8.45
N VAL A 72 13.52 -21.02 7.90
CA VAL A 72 14.54 -20.95 6.86
C VAL A 72 15.92 -20.99 7.52
N ARG A 73 16.61 -22.14 7.43
CA ARG A 73 18.03 -22.19 7.75
C ARG A 73 18.78 -21.39 6.68
N PRO A 74 19.57 -20.36 7.02
CA PRO A 74 20.43 -19.71 6.05
C PRO A 74 21.42 -20.75 5.53
N TRP A 75 21.26 -21.09 4.25
CA TRP A 75 22.12 -22.03 3.57
C TRP A 75 23.37 -21.28 3.13
N LEU A 76 24.43 -21.36 3.93
CA LEU A 76 25.76 -20.94 3.53
C LEU A 76 26.28 -21.99 2.55
N VAL A 77 26.31 -21.65 1.27
CA VAL A 77 26.92 -22.43 0.20
C VAL A 77 28.32 -21.87 0.02
N ASN A 78 29.35 -22.67 0.32
CA ASN A 78 30.74 -22.31 0.10
C ASN A 78 31.16 -22.64 -1.33
N ASP A 79 32.26 -22.04 -1.78
CA ASP A 79 32.88 -22.41 -3.04
C ASP A 79 33.16 -23.92 -3.08
N ASN A 80 32.81 -24.56 -4.19
CA ASN A 80 32.84 -26.02 -4.39
C ASN A 80 31.75 -26.84 -3.68
N ASP A 81 30.78 -26.24 -2.98
CA ASP A 81 29.64 -26.99 -2.45
C ASP A 81 28.74 -27.47 -3.59
N LEU A 82 28.37 -28.75 -3.52
CA LEU A 82 27.53 -29.43 -4.49
C LEU A 82 26.06 -29.19 -4.16
N VAL A 83 25.37 -28.40 -4.99
CA VAL A 83 24.00 -27.95 -4.77
C VAL A 83 23.06 -28.55 -5.80
N LEU A 84 21.94 -29.11 -5.34
CA LEU A 84 20.84 -29.53 -6.21
C LEU A 84 19.95 -28.33 -6.53
N ARG A 85 19.71 -28.07 -7.82
CA ARG A 85 18.76 -27.05 -8.27
C ARG A 85 17.40 -27.68 -8.58
N LYS A 86 16.33 -26.95 -8.30
CA LYS A 86 14.97 -27.43 -8.58
C LYS A 86 14.71 -27.31 -10.09
N ALA A 87 14.48 -28.44 -10.76
CA ALA A 87 14.42 -28.56 -12.22
C ALA A 87 13.36 -27.66 -12.91
N MET A 88 12.34 -27.27 -12.16
CA MET A 88 11.24 -26.44 -12.67
C MET A 88 11.67 -25.00 -13.01
N VAL A 89 12.77 -24.51 -12.45
CA VAL A 89 13.26 -23.13 -12.64
C VAL A 89 14.29 -23.05 -13.77
N SER A 90 15.01 -24.13 -14.06
CA SER A 90 16.15 -24.11 -14.97
C SER A 90 15.81 -24.59 -16.38
N ASP A 91 14.96 -25.62 -16.54
CA ASP A 91 14.54 -26.12 -17.85
C ASP A 91 13.01 -26.02 -18.07
N LEU A 92 12.56 -24.83 -18.48
CA LEU A 92 11.15 -24.57 -18.83
C LEU A 92 10.64 -25.45 -20.00
N LYS A 93 11.54 -26.02 -20.81
CA LYS A 93 11.20 -26.82 -21.99
C LYS A 93 10.85 -28.28 -21.71
N HIS A 94 11.24 -28.84 -20.56
CA HIS A 94 11.04 -30.27 -20.22
C HIS A 94 10.14 -30.49 -18.99
N SER A 95 9.53 -29.43 -18.44
CA SER A 95 8.84 -29.46 -17.15
C SER A 95 7.40 -29.98 -17.19
N HIS A 96 6.92 -30.48 -18.34
CA HIS A 96 5.55 -30.94 -18.54
C HIS A 96 5.46 -32.45 -18.86
N ASP A 97 6.38 -33.25 -18.32
CA ASP A 97 6.17 -34.70 -18.27
C ASP A 97 6.03 -35.13 -16.81
N MET A 98 4.99 -35.93 -16.55
CA MET A 98 4.60 -36.44 -15.24
C MET A 98 5.70 -37.28 -14.53
N LEU A 99 6.82 -37.55 -15.24
CA LEU A 99 7.99 -38.30 -14.79
C LEU A 99 9.29 -37.48 -14.74
N ALA A 100 9.23 -36.15 -14.95
CA ALA A 100 10.43 -35.31 -14.90
C ALA A 100 11.01 -35.26 -13.47
N LEU A 101 12.33 -35.46 -13.36
CA LEU A 101 13.07 -35.33 -12.10
C LEU A 101 12.82 -33.95 -11.50
N ARG A 102 12.36 -33.89 -10.23
CA ARG A 102 12.05 -32.62 -9.54
C ARG A 102 13.30 -31.78 -9.22
N TRP A 103 14.47 -32.40 -9.32
CA TRP A 103 15.78 -31.84 -9.03
C TRP A 103 16.68 -32.10 -10.22
N GLU A 104 17.35 -31.07 -10.72
CA GLU A 104 18.46 -31.23 -11.66
C GLU A 104 19.69 -31.73 -10.93
N GLY A 105 20.60 -32.33 -11.69
CA GLY A 105 21.83 -32.91 -11.19
C GLY A 105 22.68 -31.95 -10.35
N PRO A 106 23.69 -32.46 -9.65
CA PRO A 106 24.51 -31.66 -8.77
C PRO A 106 25.31 -30.57 -9.52
N TYR A 107 25.20 -29.32 -9.07
CA TYR A 107 25.98 -28.18 -9.58
C TYR A 107 27.09 -27.80 -8.60
N VAL A 108 28.27 -27.46 -9.14
CA VAL A 108 29.34 -26.85 -8.36
C VAL A 108 29.07 -25.36 -8.26
N SER A 109 28.94 -24.85 -7.04
CA SER A 109 28.82 -23.41 -6.80
C SER A 109 30.18 -22.73 -7.06
N SER A 110 30.22 -21.84 -8.05
CA SER A 110 31.38 -21.00 -8.35
C SER A 110 31.23 -19.67 -7.61
N GLY A 111 31.95 -19.48 -6.50
CA GLY A 111 32.05 -18.18 -5.84
C GLY A 111 30.82 -17.83 -4.99
N PRO A 112 30.97 -16.97 -3.95
CA PRO A 112 29.85 -16.36 -3.27
C PRO A 112 29.14 -15.41 -4.25
N SER A 113 28.10 -15.90 -4.91
CA SER A 113 27.14 -15.04 -5.61
C SER A 113 26.37 -14.28 -4.55
N GLU A 114 26.65 -12.98 -4.39
CA GLU A 114 25.79 -12.06 -3.65
C GLU A 114 24.38 -12.10 -4.26
N MET A 115 23.54 -12.99 -3.71
CA MET A 115 22.12 -13.03 -4.01
C MET A 115 21.51 -11.80 -3.32
N GLY A 116 21.45 -10.70 -4.06
CA GLY A 116 20.97 -9.41 -3.62
C GLY A 116 19.67 -9.51 -2.83
N LEU A 117 19.77 -9.25 -1.53
CA LEU A 117 18.68 -8.87 -0.67
C LEU A 117 19.02 -7.47 -0.14
N THR A 118 18.59 -6.44 -0.89
CA THR A 118 18.47 -5.08 -0.35
C THR A 118 17.08 -4.91 0.26
N PRO A 119 16.96 -4.32 1.47
CA PRO A 119 15.70 -3.76 1.97
C PRO A 119 15.26 -2.54 1.17
#